data_AF-Q8GL38-F1
#
_entry.id   AF-Q8GL38-F1
#
_cell.length_a   1.000
_cell.length_b   1.000
_cell.length_c   1.000
_cell.angle_alpha   90.00
_cell.angle_beta   90.00
_cell.angle_gamma   90.00
#
_symmetry.space_group_name_H-M   'P 1'
#
loop_
_entity.id
_entity.type
_entity.pdbx_description
1 polymer ?
#
loop_
_entity_poly.entity_id
_entity_poly.type
_entity_poly.pdbx_seq_one_letter_code
_entity_poly.pdbx_strand_id
1 'polypeptide(L)'
;MNKKMFIVCAVFALISSCKIHTLSMYDEQSNNELKVKQSNGEVKVKKIEFSEFTVKIKYKKDNSSNWEDLGTLVVRKEVDGIDTGLNVGKGYSATFFSLEESEVNNFIKAMTKGGTFKTSLYYGYKEEQSGENGIQNKKIITKIEKIDDFEYITFLGDKIKDSGDKVVEYAILLEDLKKNLK
;
A
#
# COMPACT_ATOMS: atom_id res chain seq x y z
N MET A 1 -33.78 19.53 35.25
CA MET A 1 -33.12 18.20 35.15
C MET A 1 -31.95 18.36 34.19
N ASN A 2 -30.78 18.68 34.72
CA ASN A 2 -29.59 19.07 33.95
C ASN A 2 -28.89 17.84 33.37
N LYS A 3 -28.93 17.66 32.04
CA LYS A 3 -28.09 16.67 31.36
C LYS A 3 -26.74 17.32 31.05
N LYS A 4 -25.71 16.85 31.76
CA LYS A 4 -24.30 17.22 31.58
C LYS A 4 -23.83 16.69 30.22
N MET A 5 -23.40 17.61 29.35
CA MET A 5 -22.74 17.32 28.09
C MET A 5 -21.26 17.03 28.41
N PHE A 6 -20.83 15.78 28.27
CA PHE A 6 -19.42 15.42 28.39
C PHE A 6 -18.77 15.58 27.01
N ILE A 7 -18.09 16.71 26.80
CA ILE A 7 -17.17 16.92 25.68
C ILE A 7 -15.86 16.23 26.06
N VAL A 8 -15.47 15.20 25.31
CA VAL A 8 -14.15 14.56 25.43
C VAL A 8 -13.20 15.29 24.48
N CYS A 9 -12.45 16.24 25.02
CA CYS A 9 -11.30 16.84 24.32
C CYS A 9 -10.12 15.88 24.44
N ALA A 10 -9.80 15.14 23.39
CA ALA A 10 -8.55 14.39 23.31
C ALA A 10 -7.40 15.37 23.01
N VAL A 11 -6.62 15.70 24.03
CA VAL A 11 -5.38 16.47 23.91
C VAL A 11 -4.30 15.53 23.39
N PHE A 12 -3.82 15.75 22.17
CA PHE A 12 -2.62 15.10 21.65
C PHE A 12 -1.41 15.64 22.42
N ALA A 13 -0.90 14.84 23.36
CA ALA A 13 0.37 15.10 24.00
C ALA A 13 1.50 14.79 23.00
N LEU A 14 2.17 15.85 22.53
CA LEU A 14 3.44 15.76 21.83
C LEU A 14 4.49 15.22 22.81
N ILE A 15 4.92 13.97 22.61
CA ILE A 15 6.09 13.43 23.31
C ILE A 15 7.33 14.00 22.61
N SER A 16 7.69 15.22 23.01
CA SER A 16 9.00 15.81 22.74
C SER A 16 9.98 15.27 23.78
N SER A 17 10.90 14.39 23.37
CA SER A 17 12.18 14.26 24.08
C SER A 17 13.33 14.44 23.10
N CYS A 18 13.97 15.60 23.21
CA CYS A 18 15.30 15.84 22.69
C CYS A 18 16.35 15.28 23.67
N LYS A 19 17.45 14.80 23.07
CA LYS A 19 18.78 14.52 23.63
C LYS A 19 18.99 13.15 24.29
N ILE A 20 19.51 12.23 23.48
CA ILE A 20 20.79 11.59 23.81
C ILE A 20 21.80 12.02 22.74
N HIS A 21 22.76 12.85 23.16
CA HIS A 21 23.99 13.07 22.42
C HIS A 21 24.86 11.82 22.63
N THR A 22 25.00 11.02 21.59
CA THR A 22 26.21 10.20 21.40
C THR A 22 26.56 10.25 19.92
N LEU A 23 27.43 11.21 19.62
CA LEU A 23 28.38 11.12 18.51
C LEU A 23 29.20 9.84 18.72
N SER A 24 28.94 8.80 17.95
CA SER A 24 29.96 7.83 17.59
C SER A 24 29.73 7.41 16.15
N MET A 25 30.69 7.75 15.31
CA MET A 25 30.81 7.24 13.96
C MET A 25 30.70 5.71 13.97
N TYR A 26 29.78 5.18 13.19
CA TYR A 26 29.87 3.82 12.66
C TYR A 26 29.65 3.92 11.16
N ASP A 27 30.75 4.16 10.45
CA ASP A 27 30.98 3.46 9.19
C ASP A 27 31.04 1.97 9.54
N GLU A 28 29.93 1.26 9.36
CA GLU A 28 29.94 -0.20 9.36
C GLU A 28 28.75 -0.73 8.54
N GLN A 29 28.99 -0.81 7.23
CA GLN A 29 28.84 -2.03 6.44
C GLN A 29 28.04 -3.17 7.13
N SER A 30 26.72 -3.03 7.27
CA SER A 30 25.86 -4.14 7.70
C SER A 30 25.41 -4.95 6.48
N ASN A 31 26.23 -5.94 6.16
CA ASN A 31 25.87 -7.09 5.35
C ASN A 31 24.69 -7.82 6.02
N ASN A 32 23.46 -7.42 5.73
CA ASN A 32 22.30 -8.25 6.03
C ASN A 32 21.98 -9.14 4.81
N GLU A 33 22.94 -10.01 4.49
CA GLU A 33 22.68 -11.20 3.69
C GLU A 33 21.87 -12.16 4.56
N LEU A 34 20.55 -12.19 4.37
CA LEU A 34 19.73 -13.29 4.83
C LEU A 34 20.17 -14.55 4.05
N LYS A 35 21.17 -15.28 4.57
CA LYS A 35 21.65 -16.55 4.01
C LYS A 35 20.59 -17.63 4.17
N VAL A 36 19.60 -17.62 3.28
CA VAL A 36 18.77 -18.80 3.02
C VAL A 36 19.59 -19.71 2.11
N LYS A 37 20.19 -20.76 2.69
CA LYS A 37 20.78 -21.85 1.92
C LYS A 37 19.65 -22.59 1.19
N GLN A 38 19.47 -22.29 -0.09
CA GLN A 38 18.90 -23.23 -1.07
C GLN A 38 19.72 -23.17 -2.36
N SER A 39 19.96 -24.36 -2.90
CA SER A 39 20.85 -24.67 -4.02
C SER A 39 20.48 -23.99 -5.33
N ASN A 40 21.51 -23.54 -6.06
CA ASN A 40 21.57 -23.14 -7.47
C ASN A 40 20.80 -21.87 -7.89
N GLY A 41 21.52 -20.74 -7.82
CA GLY A 41 21.26 -19.52 -8.58
C GLY A 41 21.03 -18.30 -7.71
N GLU A 42 22.10 -17.58 -7.34
CA GLU A 42 21.99 -16.28 -6.66
C GLU A 42 21.23 -15.28 -7.55
N VAL A 43 19.94 -15.11 -7.28
CA VAL A 43 19.20 -13.93 -7.71
C VAL A 43 19.67 -12.79 -6.82
N LYS A 44 20.65 -12.01 -7.28
CA LYS A 44 21.00 -10.73 -6.65
C LYS A 44 19.72 -9.89 -6.56
N VAL A 45 19.16 -9.77 -5.36
CA VAL A 45 18.04 -8.88 -5.09
C VAL A 45 18.57 -7.47 -5.32
N LYS A 46 18.13 -6.82 -6.40
CA LYS A 46 18.47 -5.42 -6.64
C LYS A 46 17.97 -4.61 -5.47
N LYS A 47 18.84 -3.74 -4.94
CA LYS A 47 18.45 -2.76 -3.93
C LYS A 47 17.37 -1.86 -4.53
N ILE A 48 16.31 -1.63 -3.77
CA ILE A 48 15.19 -0.79 -4.20
C ILE A 48 15.64 0.66 -4.18
N GLU A 49 15.47 1.35 -5.30
CA GLU A 49 16.01 2.71 -5.49
C GLU A 49 14.96 3.82 -5.27
N PHE A 50 13.67 3.49 -5.24
CA PHE A 50 12.62 4.51 -5.07
C PHE A 50 12.42 4.88 -3.59
N SER A 51 12.19 6.18 -3.35
CA SER A 51 11.80 6.73 -2.04
C SER A 51 10.29 6.94 -1.98
N GLU A 52 9.74 7.75 -2.88
CA GLU A 52 8.30 7.96 -3.02
C GLU A 52 7.95 8.20 -4.48
N PHE A 53 6.81 7.70 -4.93
CA PHE A 53 6.24 8.05 -6.23
C PHE A 53 4.72 8.04 -6.20
N THR A 54 4.09 8.67 -7.20
CA THR A 54 2.64 8.75 -7.33
C THR A 54 2.19 8.21 -8.67
N VAL A 55 1.12 7.41 -8.67
CA VAL A 55 0.50 6.85 -9.88
C VAL A 55 -1.01 7.12 -9.87
N LYS A 56 -1.63 7.18 -11.06
CA LYS A 56 -3.08 7.24 -11.16
C LYS A 56 -3.68 5.87 -10.83
N ILE A 57 -4.81 5.87 -10.14
CA ILE A 57 -5.57 4.67 -9.81
C ILE A 57 -7.00 4.81 -10.32
N LYS A 58 -7.46 3.77 -10.99
CA LYS A 58 -8.84 3.56 -11.42
C LYS A 58 -9.51 2.56 -10.50
N TYR A 59 -10.84 2.59 -10.50
CA TYR A 59 -11.65 1.64 -9.74
C TYR A 59 -12.90 1.24 -10.50
N LYS A 60 -13.51 0.15 -10.05
CA LYS A 60 -14.72 -0.42 -10.63
C LYS A 60 -15.55 -1.02 -9.50
N LYS A 61 -16.81 -0.58 -9.39
CA LYS A 61 -17.79 -1.16 -8.45
C LYS A 61 -18.49 -2.35 -9.10
N ASP A 62 -18.66 -3.44 -8.34
CA ASP A 62 -19.70 -4.44 -8.58
C ASP A 62 -19.79 -5.06 -9.98
N ASN A 63 -18.70 -5.57 -10.55
CA ASN A 63 -18.68 -6.12 -11.92
C ASN A 63 -19.26 -5.17 -13.00
N SER A 64 -19.48 -3.88 -12.71
CA SER A 64 -19.90 -2.85 -13.66
C SER A 64 -18.93 -2.85 -14.83
N SER A 65 -19.37 -2.74 -16.08
CA SER A 65 -18.44 -2.85 -17.22
C SER A 65 -17.38 -1.75 -17.27
N ASN A 66 -17.57 -0.63 -16.56
CA ASN A 66 -16.80 0.57 -16.78
C ASN A 66 -15.79 0.84 -15.67
N TRP A 67 -14.55 1.08 -16.06
CA TRP A 67 -13.49 1.58 -15.19
C TRP A 67 -13.60 3.10 -15.06
N GLU A 68 -13.56 3.58 -13.81
CA GLU A 68 -13.65 5.00 -13.49
C GLU A 68 -12.31 5.49 -12.92
N ASP A 69 -11.94 6.74 -13.23
CA ASP A 69 -10.81 7.38 -12.58
C ASP A 69 -11.16 7.67 -11.11
N LEU A 70 -10.38 7.12 -10.19
CA LEU A 70 -10.60 7.32 -8.76
C LEU A 70 -9.77 8.49 -8.24
N GLY A 71 -8.47 8.50 -8.54
CA GLY A 71 -7.55 9.49 -7.99
C GLY A 71 -6.09 9.08 -8.17
N THR A 72 -5.28 9.30 -7.14
CA THR A 72 -3.87 8.91 -7.14
C THR A 72 -3.51 8.04 -5.94
N LEU A 73 -2.59 7.10 -6.19
CA LEU A 73 -1.95 6.28 -5.17
C LEU A 73 -0.51 6.76 -5.00
N VAL A 74 -0.19 7.24 -3.80
CA VAL A 74 1.18 7.54 -3.37
C VAL A 74 1.78 6.27 -2.80
N VAL A 75 2.97 5.90 -3.25
CA VAL A 75 3.72 4.73 -2.80
C VAL A 75 5.03 5.20 -2.22
N ARG A 76 5.27 4.88 -0.95
CA ARG A 76 6.46 5.32 -0.21
C ARG A 76 7.21 4.12 0.35
N LYS A 77 8.51 4.08 0.09
CA LYS A 77 9.43 3.15 0.74
C LYS A 77 9.77 3.69 2.12
N GLU A 78 9.41 2.91 3.14
CA GLU A 78 9.75 3.17 4.54
C GLU A 78 10.89 2.24 4.98
N VAL A 79 11.42 2.43 6.19
CA VAL A 79 12.48 1.53 6.73
C VAL A 79 11.97 0.10 6.84
N ASP A 80 10.74 -0.08 7.34
CA ASP A 80 10.16 -1.39 7.66
C ASP A 80 9.22 -1.93 6.58
N GLY A 81 9.26 -1.37 5.36
CA GLY A 81 8.48 -1.87 4.23
C GLY A 81 8.00 -0.79 3.27
N ILE A 82 6.71 -0.81 2.93
CA ILE A 82 6.07 0.16 2.03
C ILE A 82 4.74 0.60 2.62
N ASP A 83 4.51 1.91 2.64
CA ASP A 83 3.22 2.52 2.91
C ASP A 83 2.63 3.10 1.64
N THR A 84 1.31 3.01 1.51
CA THR A 84 0.58 3.61 0.40
C THR A 84 -0.56 4.50 0.88
N GLY A 85 -0.75 5.62 0.19
CA GLY A 85 -1.80 6.60 0.48
C GLY A 85 -2.67 6.87 -0.74
N LEU A 86 -3.99 6.83 -0.57
CA LEU A 86 -4.97 7.11 -1.62
C LEU A 86 -5.49 8.55 -1.48
N ASN A 87 -5.35 9.32 -2.55
CA ASN A 87 -5.86 10.69 -2.67
C ASN A 87 -6.99 10.74 -3.69
N VAL A 88 -8.18 11.17 -3.28
CA VAL A 88 -9.39 11.26 -4.12
C VAL A 88 -9.99 12.66 -4.03
N GLY A 89 -9.86 13.41 -5.14
CA GLY A 89 -10.30 14.80 -5.22
C GLY A 89 -9.66 15.68 -4.15
N LYS A 90 -10.41 16.68 -3.67
CA LYS A 90 -9.96 17.60 -2.61
C LYS A 90 -10.31 17.16 -1.18
N GLY A 91 -11.05 16.06 -1.02
CA GLY A 91 -11.75 15.75 0.22
C GLY A 91 -11.36 14.43 0.89
N TYR A 92 -10.49 13.63 0.28
CA TYR A 92 -10.11 12.33 0.83
C TYR A 92 -8.63 12.06 0.59
N SER A 93 -7.91 11.83 1.69
CA SER A 93 -6.51 11.40 1.73
C SER A 93 -6.39 10.47 2.93
N ALA A 94 -6.08 9.20 2.68
CA ALA A 94 -5.94 8.19 3.74
C ALA A 94 -4.96 7.09 3.33
N THR A 95 -4.46 6.35 4.30
CA THR A 95 -3.70 5.11 4.04
C THR A 95 -4.57 4.15 3.23
N PHE A 96 -4.00 3.57 2.18
CA PHE A 96 -4.68 2.59 1.34
C PHE A 96 -4.31 1.16 1.77
N PHE A 97 -3.03 0.85 1.81
CA PHE A 97 -2.48 -0.32 2.49
C PHE A 97 -1.00 -0.10 2.88
N SER A 98 -0.51 -0.92 3.79
CA SER A 98 0.90 -1.03 4.14
C SER A 98 1.37 -2.49 4.10
N LEU A 99 2.68 -2.70 3.97
CA LEU A 99 3.30 -4.03 3.99
C LEU A 99 4.68 -3.98 4.66
N GLU A 100 5.08 -5.09 5.26
CA GLU A 100 6.37 -5.25 5.92
C GLU A 100 7.52 -5.47 4.91
N GLU A 101 8.76 -5.21 5.34
CA GLU A 101 9.97 -5.37 4.54
C GLU A 101 10.09 -6.75 3.87
N SER A 102 9.62 -7.80 4.56
CA SER A 102 9.62 -9.18 4.08
C SER A 102 8.77 -9.40 2.81
N GLU A 103 7.78 -8.54 2.57
CA GLU A 103 6.84 -8.64 1.45
C GLU A 103 7.16 -7.66 0.31
N VAL A 104 8.19 -6.81 0.46
CA VAL A 104 8.50 -5.77 -0.52
C VAL A 104 8.87 -6.35 -1.90
N ASN A 105 9.68 -7.42 -1.92
CA ASN A 105 10.04 -8.08 -3.18
C ASN A 105 8.81 -8.74 -3.85
N ASN A 106 7.89 -9.28 -3.05
CA ASN A 106 6.64 -9.85 -3.55
C ASN A 106 5.75 -8.75 -4.14
N PHE A 107 5.66 -7.61 -3.47
CA PHE A 107 4.95 -6.43 -3.97
C PHE A 107 5.51 -5.96 -5.31
N ILE A 108 6.82 -5.74 -5.42
CA ILE A 108 7.46 -5.27 -6.66
C ILE A 108 7.19 -6.25 -7.81
N LYS A 109 7.33 -7.56 -7.55
CA LYS A 109 7.02 -8.60 -8.53
C LYS A 109 5.55 -8.56 -8.95
N ALA A 110 4.64 -8.54 -7.98
CA ALA A 110 3.20 -8.55 -8.22
C ALA A 110 2.73 -7.31 -8.98
N MET A 111 3.28 -6.14 -8.69
CA MET A 111 2.93 -4.86 -9.32
C MET A 111 3.62 -4.62 -10.68
N THR A 112 4.54 -5.49 -11.11
CA THR A 112 5.21 -5.36 -12.42
C THR A 112 4.97 -6.53 -13.36
N LYS A 113 4.57 -7.70 -12.82
CA LYS A 113 4.40 -8.95 -13.58
C LYS A 113 3.11 -9.70 -13.27
N GLY A 114 2.30 -9.24 -12.32
CA GLY A 114 1.25 -10.06 -11.71
C GLY A 114 1.81 -11.00 -10.63
N GLY A 115 0.95 -11.45 -9.72
CA GLY A 115 1.35 -12.31 -8.61
C GLY A 115 0.58 -12.01 -7.34
N THR A 116 1.22 -12.23 -6.19
CA THR A 116 0.59 -12.01 -4.89
C THR A 116 1.57 -11.44 -3.90
N PHE A 117 1.08 -10.60 -3.00
CA PHE A 117 1.81 -10.13 -1.82
C PHE A 117 0.84 -10.03 -0.64
N LYS A 118 1.39 -9.98 0.57
CA LYS A 118 0.61 -9.84 1.80
C LYS A 118 0.78 -8.43 2.37
N THR A 119 -0.32 -7.77 2.67
CA THR A 119 -0.31 -6.49 3.39
C THR A 119 -0.23 -6.74 4.89
N SER A 120 0.48 -5.89 5.63
CA SER A 120 0.37 -5.87 7.09
C SER A 120 -1.00 -5.33 7.50
N LEU A 121 -1.44 -4.25 6.88
CA LEU A 121 -2.76 -3.65 7.07
C LEU A 121 -3.32 -3.10 5.75
N TYR A 122 -4.57 -3.45 5.45
CA TYR A 122 -5.29 -2.98 4.26
C TYR A 122 -6.53 -2.19 4.70
N TYR A 123 -6.66 -0.94 4.24
CA TYR A 123 -7.85 -0.11 4.47
C TYR A 123 -8.73 -0.01 3.23
N GLY A 124 -8.11 0.17 2.05
CA GLY A 124 -8.86 0.41 0.82
C GLY A 124 -9.45 1.83 0.75
N TYR A 125 -10.45 2.03 -0.11
CA TYR A 125 -11.25 3.25 -0.20
C TYR A 125 -12.41 3.22 0.81
N LYS A 126 -12.94 4.40 1.16
CA LYS A 126 -13.96 4.60 2.21
C LYS A 126 -15.26 3.78 2.07
N GLU A 127 -15.54 3.29 0.87
CA GLU A 127 -16.73 2.50 0.56
C GLU A 127 -16.56 1.00 0.92
N GLU A 128 -15.34 0.56 1.20
CA GLU A 128 -15.02 -0.81 1.63
C GLU A 128 -15.25 -1.00 3.12
N GLN A 129 -15.61 -2.22 3.54
CA GLN A 129 -15.76 -2.59 4.95
C GLN A 129 -14.46 -2.37 5.74
N SER A 130 -13.32 -2.67 5.12
CA SER A 130 -11.98 -2.38 5.65
C SER A 130 -11.69 -0.90 5.85
N GLY A 131 -12.42 0.02 5.21
CA GLY A 131 -12.12 1.45 5.24
C GLY A 131 -12.21 2.10 6.62
N GLU A 132 -12.91 1.48 7.58
CA GLU A 132 -13.02 1.98 8.96
C GLU A 132 -11.97 1.40 9.90
N ASN A 133 -11.77 0.08 9.88
CA ASN A 133 -10.98 -0.62 10.90
C ASN A 133 -9.74 -1.33 10.33
N GLY A 134 -9.59 -1.36 9.01
CA GLY A 134 -8.56 -2.12 8.32
C GLY A 134 -8.74 -3.64 8.42
N ILE A 135 -8.03 -4.35 7.55
CA ILE A 135 -7.90 -5.81 7.56
C ILE A 135 -6.42 -6.13 7.64
N GLN A 136 -6.03 -6.81 8.71
CA GLN A 136 -4.66 -7.30 8.84
C GLN A 136 -4.40 -8.46 7.89
N ASN A 137 -3.15 -8.60 7.45
CA ASN A 137 -2.68 -9.80 6.76
C ASN A 137 -3.44 -10.12 5.45
N LYS A 138 -4.12 -9.14 4.84
CA LYS A 138 -4.86 -9.35 3.60
C LYS A 138 -3.91 -9.75 2.48
N LYS A 139 -4.25 -10.83 1.78
CA LYS A 139 -3.53 -11.26 0.58
C LYS A 139 -4.08 -10.50 -0.62
N ILE A 140 -3.23 -9.76 -1.31
CA ILE A 140 -3.56 -9.10 -2.57
C ILE A 140 -3.10 -9.99 -3.71
N ILE A 141 -3.99 -10.22 -4.67
CA ILE A 141 -3.73 -11.01 -5.87
C ILE A 141 -3.87 -10.06 -7.05
N THR A 142 -2.79 -9.90 -7.81
CA THR A 142 -2.71 -9.02 -8.97
C THR A 142 -2.70 -9.82 -10.27
N LYS A 143 -3.34 -9.26 -11.30
CA LYS A 143 -3.30 -9.76 -12.69
C LYS A 143 -3.02 -8.58 -13.64
N ILE A 144 -2.51 -8.88 -14.82
CA ILE A 144 -2.38 -7.89 -15.89
C ILE A 144 -3.61 -8.01 -16.79
N GLU A 145 -4.32 -6.91 -17.01
CA GLU A 145 -5.49 -6.84 -17.88
C GLU A 145 -5.37 -5.67 -18.85
N LYS A 146 -5.99 -5.80 -20.02
CA LYS A 146 -6.09 -4.69 -20.99
C LYS A 146 -7.36 -3.89 -20.75
N ILE A 147 -7.21 -2.57 -20.63
CA ILE A 147 -8.30 -1.59 -20.53
C ILE A 147 -8.00 -0.53 -21.59
N ASP A 148 -8.90 -0.35 -22.56
CA ASP A 148 -8.76 0.59 -23.68
C ASP A 148 -7.37 0.51 -24.37
N ASP A 149 -6.96 -0.72 -24.72
CA ASP A 149 -5.68 -1.07 -25.36
C ASP A 149 -4.40 -0.92 -24.50
N PHE A 150 -4.49 -0.39 -23.27
CA PHE A 150 -3.35 -0.28 -22.36
C PHE A 150 -3.34 -1.40 -21.30
N GLU A 151 -2.15 -1.82 -20.88
CA GLU A 151 -1.98 -2.82 -19.83
C GLU A 151 -2.04 -2.17 -18.44
N TYR A 152 -2.92 -2.70 -17.59
CA TYR A 152 -3.06 -2.32 -16.19
C TYR A 152 -2.77 -3.51 -15.28
N ILE A 153 -2.20 -3.23 -14.11
CA ILE A 153 -2.28 -4.14 -12.97
C ILE A 153 -3.64 -3.95 -12.33
N THR A 154 -4.40 -5.04 -12.22
CA THR A 154 -5.69 -5.07 -11.54
C THR A 154 -5.66 -5.99 -10.32
N PHE A 155 -6.40 -5.63 -9.28
CA PHE A 155 -6.52 -6.40 -8.05
C PHE A 155 -7.84 -6.13 -7.34
N LEU A 156 -8.28 -7.12 -6.57
CA LEU A 156 -9.48 -7.02 -5.75
C LEU A 156 -9.15 -6.37 -4.41
N GLY A 157 -9.99 -5.42 -4.01
CA GLY A 157 -10.01 -4.87 -2.67
C GLY A 157 -10.80 -5.76 -1.71
N ASP A 158 -11.63 -5.13 -0.90
CA ASP A 158 -12.52 -5.70 0.09
C ASP A 158 -13.99 -5.51 -0.29
N LYS A 159 -14.88 -6.14 0.49
CA LYS A 159 -16.31 -6.03 0.29
C LYS A 159 -16.79 -4.59 0.45
N ILE A 160 -17.72 -4.18 -0.40
CA ILE A 160 -18.35 -2.87 -0.32
C ILE A 160 -19.39 -2.88 0.81
N LYS A 161 -19.43 -1.80 1.61
CA LYS A 161 -20.40 -1.64 2.70
C LYS A 161 -21.83 -1.80 2.18
N ASP A 162 -22.65 -2.49 2.96
CA ASP A 162 -24.08 -2.69 2.71
C ASP A 162 -24.45 -3.29 1.33
N SER A 163 -23.49 -3.89 0.63
CA SER A 163 -23.64 -4.36 -0.76
C SER A 163 -23.56 -5.90 -0.89
N GLY A 164 -23.65 -6.63 0.22
CA GLY A 164 -23.57 -8.10 0.24
C GLY A 164 -22.14 -8.62 -0.04
N ASP A 165 -21.99 -9.46 -1.07
CA ASP A 165 -20.71 -10.10 -1.43
C ASP A 165 -19.94 -9.38 -2.55
N LYS A 166 -20.38 -8.18 -2.89
CA LYS A 166 -19.74 -7.33 -3.88
C LYS A 166 -18.40 -6.80 -3.40
N VAL A 167 -17.38 -6.87 -4.25
CA VAL A 167 -15.99 -6.46 -3.97
C VAL A 167 -15.57 -5.42 -4.99
N VAL A 168 -14.82 -4.41 -4.54
CA VAL A 168 -14.25 -3.40 -5.45
C VAL A 168 -13.03 -3.94 -6.20
N GLU A 169 -12.88 -3.60 -7.47
CA GLU A 169 -11.66 -3.82 -8.26
C GLU A 169 -10.92 -2.51 -8.49
N TYR A 170 -9.60 -2.57 -8.45
CA TYR A 170 -8.70 -1.44 -8.72
C TYR A 170 -7.83 -1.73 -9.94
N ALA A 171 -7.42 -0.66 -10.64
CA ALA A 171 -6.50 -0.74 -11.76
C ALA A 171 -5.46 0.38 -11.74
N ILE A 172 -4.21 0.06 -12.03
CA ILE A 172 -3.09 1.01 -12.12
C ILE A 172 -2.30 0.71 -13.39
N LEU A 173 -1.95 1.74 -14.16
CA LEU A 173 -1.25 1.59 -15.43
C LEU A 173 0.09 0.87 -15.22
N LEU A 174 0.32 -0.23 -15.93
CA LEU A 174 1.48 -1.09 -15.72
C LEU A 174 2.80 -0.36 -16.04
N GLU A 175 2.79 0.53 -17.03
CA GLU A 175 3.95 1.32 -17.42
C GLU A 175 4.40 2.27 -16.30
N ASP A 176 3.45 2.94 -15.64
CA ASP A 176 3.72 3.85 -14.52
C ASP A 176 4.29 3.11 -13.31
N LEU A 177 3.85 1.88 -13.05
CA LEU A 177 4.46 1.04 -12.02
C LEU A 177 5.88 0.61 -12.41
N LYS A 178 6.03 0.12 -13.64
CA LYS A 178 7.33 -0.34 -14.16
C LYS A 178 8.38 0.77 -14.21
N LYS A 179 8.03 2.05 -14.37
CA LYS A 179 9.04 3.12 -14.39
C LYS A 179 9.62 3.42 -13.00
N ASN A 180 8.82 3.23 -11.95
CA ASN A 180 9.18 3.59 -10.59
C ASN A 180 9.72 2.40 -9.76
N LEU A 181 9.33 1.17 -10.10
CA LEU A 181 9.68 -0.05 -9.34
C LEU A 181 10.87 -0.84 -9.92
N LYS A 182 11.76 -0.21 -10.70
CA LYS A 182 12.92 -0.88 -11.32
C LYS A 182 14.09 -1.09 -10.38
#